data_AF-A0A177SCX6-F1
#
_entry.id   AF-A0A177SCX6-F1
#
_cell.length_a   1.000
_cell.length_b   1.000
_cell.length_c   1.000
_cell.angle_alpha   90.00
_cell.angle_beta   90.00
_cell.angle_gamma   90.00
#
_symmetry.space_group_name_H-M   'P 1'
#
loop_
_entity.id
_entity.type
_entity.pdbx_description
1 polymer ?
#
loop_
_entity_poly.entity_id
_entity_poly.type
_entity_poly.pdbx_seq_one_letter_code
_entity_poly.pdbx_strand_id
1 'polypeptide(L)'
;MNAIDESVWCTSNGARALDAWFAIYDDHRLRRERPDDYHDELLRRADEMDRQGLVGWQQWRDLRTLADRSYLRAVAGDDFVAPAASYHGC
;
A
#
# COMPACT_ATOMS: atom_id res chain seq x y z
N MET A 1 4.69 20.54 -14.02
CA MET A 1 6.12 20.47 -13.64
C MET A 1 6.13 20.04 -12.18
N ASN A 2 6.52 18.83 -11.77
CA ASN A 2 7.53 17.90 -12.28
C ASN A 2 6.99 16.76 -13.14
N ALA A 3 7.79 16.38 -14.14
CA ALA A 3 7.54 15.30 -15.11
C ALA A 3 7.99 13.92 -14.59
N ILE A 4 7.74 13.66 -13.31
CA ILE A 4 7.87 12.36 -12.64
C ILE A 4 6.59 12.27 -11.79
N ASP A 5 5.63 11.38 -12.02
CA ASP A 5 5.79 9.97 -12.33
C ASP A 5 4.44 9.35 -12.78
N GLU A 6 4.03 9.63 -14.03
CA GLU A 6 2.98 8.84 -14.71
C GLU A 6 3.58 7.61 -15.42
N SER A 7 4.87 7.33 -15.22
CA SER A 7 5.66 6.35 -16.00
C SER A 7 6.03 5.08 -15.24
N VAL A 8 5.99 5.08 -13.91
CA VAL A 8 6.29 3.89 -13.09
C VAL A 8 5.27 2.77 -13.23
N TRP A 9 4.00 3.09 -13.51
CA TRP A 9 2.93 2.10 -13.67
C TRP A 9 3.17 1.16 -14.85
N CYS A 10 4.01 1.55 -15.82
CA CYS A 10 4.33 0.76 -17.01
C CYS A 10 5.69 0.03 -16.93
N THR A 11 6.47 0.21 -15.87
CA THR A 11 7.72 -0.56 -15.74
C THR A 11 7.39 -1.95 -15.20
N SER A 12 7.79 -3.01 -15.89
CA SER A 12 7.48 -4.40 -15.50
C SER A 12 7.90 -4.75 -14.05
N ASN A 13 8.85 -4.01 -13.47
CA ASN A 13 9.24 -4.14 -12.07
C ASN A 13 8.25 -3.49 -11.08
N GLY A 14 7.64 -2.35 -11.42
CA GLY A 14 6.64 -1.69 -10.56
C GLY A 14 5.40 -2.58 -10.38
N ALA A 15 4.92 -3.17 -11.47
CA ALA A 15 3.81 -4.12 -11.44
C ALA A 15 4.11 -5.37 -10.59
N ARG A 16 5.30 -5.97 -10.72
CA ARG A 16 5.71 -7.13 -9.90
C ARG A 16 5.84 -6.80 -8.41
N ALA A 17 6.36 -5.62 -8.08
CA ALA A 17 6.52 -5.21 -6.70
C ALA A 17 5.15 -4.92 -6.03
N LEU A 18 4.24 -4.31 -6.79
CA LEU A 18 2.84 -4.14 -6.36
C LEU A 18 2.14 -5.48 -6.18
N ASP A 19 2.28 -6.41 -7.12
CA ASP A 19 1.68 -7.75 -7.03
C ASP A 19 2.18 -8.51 -5.78
N ALA A 20 3.49 -8.43 -5.50
CA ALA A 20 4.07 -9.00 -4.29
C ALA A 20 3.56 -8.33 -3.01
N TRP A 21 3.34 -7.01 -3.03
CA TRP A 21 2.76 -6.29 -1.90
C TRP A 21 1.30 -6.69 -1.68
N PHE A 22 0.52 -6.79 -2.76
CA PHE A 22 -0.88 -7.22 -2.71
C PHE A 22 -1.03 -8.68 -2.29
N ALA A 23 -0.11 -9.56 -2.65
CA ALA A 23 -0.09 -10.94 -2.19
C ALA A 23 0.05 -11.04 -0.66
N ILE A 24 0.89 -10.18 -0.05
CA ILE A 24 0.99 -10.07 1.41
C ILE A 24 -0.31 -9.48 1.96
N TYR A 25 -0.84 -8.42 1.34
CA TYR A 25 -2.07 -7.77 1.77
C TYR A 25 -3.28 -8.74 1.78
N ASP A 26 -3.39 -9.63 0.80
CA ASP A 26 -4.45 -10.64 0.71
C ASP A 26 -4.28 -11.80 1.70
N ASP A 27 -3.13 -11.90 2.39
CA ASP A 27 -2.88 -12.94 3.39
C ASP A 27 -3.69 -12.69 4.68
N HIS A 28 -4.96 -13.09 4.61
CA HIS A 28 -5.93 -13.01 5.68
C HIS A 28 -5.58 -13.90 6.88
N ARG A 29 -4.71 -14.90 6.71
CA ARG A 29 -4.22 -15.74 7.81
C ARG A 29 -3.33 -14.93 8.72
N LEU A 30 -2.32 -14.26 8.15
CA LEU A 30 -1.40 -13.38 8.87
C LEU A 30 -2.15 -12.26 9.59
N ARG A 31 -3.16 -11.67 8.94
CA ARG A 31 -4.01 -10.62 9.56
C ARG A 31 -4.71 -11.08 10.86
N ARG A 32 -5.10 -12.35 10.94
CA ARG A 32 -5.80 -12.92 12.11
C ARG A 32 -4.83 -13.42 13.17
N GLU A 33 -3.73 -14.04 12.75
CA GLU A 33 -2.77 -14.66 13.66
C GLU A 33 -1.84 -13.60 14.30
N ARG A 34 -1.41 -12.59 13.54
CA ARG A 34 -0.48 -11.54 13.98
C ARG A 34 -0.69 -10.21 13.24
N PRO A 35 -1.65 -9.38 13.68
CA PRO A 35 -1.98 -8.13 12.99
C PRO A 35 -0.83 -7.11 12.97
N ASP A 36 0.00 -7.05 14.02
CA ASP A 36 1.12 -6.11 14.11
C ASP A 36 2.29 -6.50 13.17
N ASP A 37 2.73 -7.75 13.19
CA ASP A 37 3.79 -8.26 12.28
C ASP A 37 3.36 -8.08 10.80
N TYR A 38 2.10 -8.36 10.49
CA TYR A 38 1.53 -8.16 9.14
C TYR A 38 1.56 -6.68 8.71
N HIS A 39 1.27 -5.76 9.63
CA HIS A 39 1.29 -4.33 9.34
C HIS A 39 2.72 -3.81 9.09
N ASP A 40 3.67 -4.20 9.93
CA ASP A 40 5.08 -3.79 9.80
C ASP A 40 5.69 -4.29 8.47
N GLU A 41 5.37 -5.53 8.07
CA GLU A 41 5.82 -6.11 6.80
C GLU A 41 5.30 -5.32 5.58
N LEU A 42 4.02 -4.90 5.60
CA LEU A 42 3.43 -4.07 4.53
C LEU A 42 4.10 -2.70 4.43
N LEU A 43 4.40 -2.06 5.57
CA LEU A 43 5.12 -0.79 5.62
C LEU A 43 6.53 -0.94 5.07
N ARG A 44 7.25 -1.96 5.52
CA ARG A 44 8.62 -2.24 5.06
C ARG A 44 8.69 -2.44 3.55
N ARG A 45 7.73 -3.18 3.00
CA ARG A 45 7.65 -3.46 1.56
C ARG A 45 7.35 -2.19 0.76
N ALA A 46 6.47 -1.32 1.26
CA ALA A 46 6.19 -0.02 0.64
C ALA A 46 7.42 0.91 0.68
N ASP A 47 8.12 0.98 1.82
CA ASP A 47 9.38 1.74 1.96
C ASP A 47 10.49 1.21 1.03
N GLU A 48 10.56 -0.11 0.85
CA GLU A 48 11.51 -0.72 -0.08
C GLU A 48 11.19 -0.37 -1.54
N MET A 49 9.91 -0.27 -1.89
CA MET A 49 9.47 0.17 -3.23
C MET A 49 9.79 1.65 -3.47
N ASP A 50 9.59 2.52 -2.48
CA ASP A 50 9.99 3.94 -2.55
C ASP A 50 11.50 4.09 -2.69
N ARG A 51 12.30 3.37 -1.88
CA ARG A 51 13.76 3.37 -1.99
C ARG A 51 14.29 2.92 -3.33
N GLN A 52 13.62 1.96 -3.96
CA GLN A 52 14.00 1.48 -5.29
C GLN A 52 13.50 2.40 -6.42
N GLY A 53 12.74 3.46 -6.10
CA GLY A 53 12.10 4.32 -7.09
C GLY A 53 11.07 3.57 -7.94
N LEU A 54 10.50 2.49 -7.41
CA LEU A 54 9.48 1.67 -8.07
C LEU A 54 8.07 2.22 -7.88
N VAL A 55 7.88 3.16 -6.97
CA VAL A 55 6.65 3.90 -6.71
C VAL A 55 7.00 5.35 -6.46
N GLY A 56 6.19 6.29 -6.96
CA GLY A 56 6.31 7.68 -6.58
C GLY A 56 5.78 7.93 -5.16
N TRP A 57 6.09 9.11 -4.64
CA TRP A 57 5.70 9.54 -3.29
C TRP A 57 4.20 9.45 -3.02
N GLN A 58 3.38 9.78 -4.03
CA GLN A 58 1.92 9.69 -3.94
C GLN A 58 1.48 8.22 -3.76
N GLN A 59 2.01 7.30 -4.58
CA GLN A 59 1.65 5.89 -4.51
C GLN A 59 2.14 5.21 -3.23
N TRP A 60 3.36 5.54 -2.76
CA TRP A 60 3.84 5.08 -1.45
C TRP A 60 2.88 5.48 -0.32
N ARG A 61 2.41 6.73 -0.34
CA ARG A 61 1.47 7.24 0.66
C ARG A 61 0.10 6.56 0.59
N ASP A 62 -0.40 6.25 -0.61
CA ASP A 62 -1.63 5.48 -0.79
C ASP A 62 -1.50 4.03 -0.29
N LEU A 63 -0.41 3.33 -0.62
CA LEU A 63 -0.12 1.97 -0.11
C LEU A 63 -0.08 1.92 1.41
N ARG A 64 0.58 2.91 2.02
CA ARG A 64 0.65 3.06 3.47
C ARG A 64 -0.74 3.27 4.09
N THR A 65 -1.54 4.16 3.51
CA THR A 65 -2.92 4.41 3.95
C THR A 65 -3.80 3.16 3.83
N LEU A 66 -3.63 2.36 2.78
CA LEU A 66 -4.30 1.08 2.60
C LEU A 66 -3.92 0.07 3.70
N ALA A 67 -2.62 -0.04 4.03
CA ALA A 67 -2.13 -0.90 5.10
C ALA A 67 -2.63 -0.46 6.48
N ASP A 68 -2.60 0.84 6.77
CA ASP A 68 -3.12 1.42 8.02
C ASP A 68 -4.62 1.13 8.16
N ARG A 69 -5.41 1.36 7.09
CA ARG A 69 -6.86 1.10 7.10
C ARG A 69 -7.16 -0.39 7.32
N SER A 70 -6.37 -1.25 6.69
CA SER A 70 -6.44 -2.69 6.80
C SER A 70 -6.17 -3.18 8.23
N TYR A 71 -5.12 -2.65 8.86
CA TYR A 71 -4.77 -2.92 10.26
C TYR A 71 -5.82 -2.39 11.22
N LEU A 72 -6.26 -1.14 11.05
CA LEU A 72 -7.35 -0.56 11.84
C LEU A 72 -8.62 -1.39 11.73
N ARG A 73 -8.98 -1.91 10.55
CA ARG A 73 -10.14 -2.79 10.41
C ARG A 73 -9.96 -4.13 11.13
N ALA A 74 -8.74 -4.67 11.13
CA ALA A 74 -8.43 -5.92 11.83
C ALA A 74 -8.42 -5.75 13.37
N VAL A 75 -7.94 -4.62 13.87
CA VAL A 75 -7.77 -4.33 15.30
C VAL A 75 -9.00 -3.66 15.92
N ALA A 76 -9.63 -2.72 15.23
CA ALA A 76 -10.76 -1.94 15.75
C ALA A 76 -12.11 -2.65 15.59
N GLY A 77 -12.23 -3.66 14.73
CA GLY A 77 -13.48 -4.42 14.58
C GLY A 77 -14.66 -3.62 13.99
N ASP A 78 -14.40 -2.71 13.04
CA ASP A 78 -15.32 -1.70 12.44
C ASP A 78 -15.58 -0.52 13.40
N ASP A 79 -15.20 0.73 13.14
CA ASP A 79 -15.72 1.66 12.14
C ASP A 79 -14.70 2.81 11.95
N PHE A 80 -14.00 2.89 10.81
CA PHE A 80 -13.29 4.11 10.43
C PHE A 80 -13.57 4.43 8.97
N VAL A 81 -14.51 5.36 8.75
CA VAL A 81 -14.73 6.01 7.45
C VAL A 81 -13.59 7.01 7.26
N ALA A 82 -12.49 6.54 6.66
CA ALA A 82 -11.52 7.46 6.06
C ALA A 82 -12.23 8.17 4.90
N PRO A 83 -12.16 9.51 4.80
CA PRO A 83 -12.78 10.24 3.72
C PRO A 83 -12.24 9.71 2.39
N ALA A 84 -13.17 9.39 1.48
CA ALA A 84 -12.88 8.92 0.15
C ALA A 84 -11.72 9.74 -0.43
N ALA A 85 -10.61 9.05 -0.73
CA ALA A 85 -9.61 9.53 -1.65
C ALA A 85 -10.38 10.01 -2.87
N SER A 86 -10.50 11.32 -2.98
CA SER A 86 -11.18 11.97 -4.09
C SER A 86 -10.28 11.71 -5.28
N TYR A 87 -10.61 10.66 -6.00
CA TYR A 87 -10.09 10.38 -7.33
C TYR A 87 -10.61 11.52 -8.22
N HIS A 88 -9.92 12.67 -8.18
CA HIS A 88 -10.17 13.75 -9.10
C HIS A 88 -9.48 13.38 -10.42
N GLY A 89 -10.30 12.92 -11.36
CA GLY A 89 -10.08 13.02 -12.81
C GLY A 89 -8.85 12.27 -13.34
N CYS A 90 -9.09 11.11 -13.93
CA CYS A 90 -9.50 11.02 -15.33
C CYS A 90 -10.43 9.81 -15.52
#